data_AF-A0A1V5TD75-F1
#
_entry.id   AF-A0A1V5TD75-F1
#
_cell.length_a   1.000
_cell.length_b   1.000
_cell.length_c   1.000
_cell.angle_alpha   90.00
_cell.angle_beta   90.00
_cell.angle_gamma   90.00
#
_symmetry.space_group_name_H-M   'P 1'
#
loop_
_entity.id
_entity.type
_entity.pdbx_description
1 polymer ?
#
loop_
_entity_poly.entity_id
_entity_poly.type
_entity_poly.pdbx_seq_one_letter_code
_entity_poly.pdbx_strand_id
1 'polypeptide(L)' 'MQSRNLKNGINKVGIADLIIAQNVIDADLELYTLDRHFELMSKLHGFRLFTGYYS' A
#
# COMPACT_ATOMS: atom_id res chain seq x y z
N MET A 1 -2.37 -7.79 7.24
CA MET A 1 -2.49 -7.17 5.91
C MET A 1 -2.85 -8.16 4.79
N GLN A 2 -1.99 -9.14 4.47
CA GLN A 2 -2.15 -9.96 3.25
C GLN A 2 -3.48 -10.73 3.14
N SER A 3 -3.98 -11.32 4.23
CA SER A 3 -5.27 -12.03 4.21
C SER A 3 -6.43 -11.11 3.80
N ARG A 4 -6.37 -9.82 4.14
CA ARG A 4 -7.37 -8.81 3.75
C ARG A 4 -7.19 -8.39 2.30
N ASN A 5 -5.94 -8.29 1.80
CA ASN A 5 -5.65 -8.05 0.39
C ASN A 5 -6.29 -9.12 -0.51
N LEU A 6 -6.06 -10.39 -0.19
CA LEU A 6 -6.62 -11.53 -0.95
C LEU A 6 -8.15 -11.51 -0.97
N LYS A 7 -8.79 -11.24 0.18
CA LYS A 7 -10.26 -11.12 0.28
C LYS A 7 -10.84 -9.98 -0.58
N ASN A 8 -10.03 -8.99 -0.96
CA ASN A 8 -10.45 -7.83 -1.75
C ASN A 8 -9.83 -7.84 -3.17
N GLY A 9 -9.32 -8.98 -3.63
CA GLY A 9 -8.79 -9.13 -4.99
C GLY A 9 -7.42 -8.51 -5.24
N ILE A 10 -6.74 -8.01 -4.21
CA ILE A 10 -5.35 -7.52 -4.30
C ILE A 10 -4.43 -8.74 -4.15
N ASN A 11 -4.21 -9.44 -5.26
CA ASN A 11 -3.48 -10.70 -5.30
C ASN A 11 -1.98 -10.50 -5.57
N LYS A 12 -1.16 -11.50 -5.21
CA LYS A 12 0.27 -11.56 -5.55
C LYS A 12 1.13 -10.36 -5.04
N VAL A 13 0.66 -9.67 -4.00
CA VAL A 13 1.46 -8.65 -3.30
C VAL A 13 2.73 -9.29 -2.73
N GLY A 14 3.88 -8.70 -2.98
CA GLY A 14 5.17 -9.19 -2.49
C GLY A 14 5.30 -9.02 -0.98
N ILE A 15 6.11 -9.86 -0.34
CA ILE A 15 6.39 -9.73 1.10
C ILE A 15 7.04 -8.38 1.43
N ALA A 16 7.90 -7.86 0.55
CA ALA A 16 8.51 -6.54 0.70
C ALA A 16 7.45 -5.42 0.70
N ASP A 17 6.46 -5.48 -0.20
CA ASP A 17 5.39 -4.48 -0.26
C ASP A 17 4.55 -4.47 1.02
N LEU A 18 4.28 -5.66 1.57
CA LEU A 18 3.58 -5.81 2.85
C LEU A 18 4.36 -5.19 4.01
N ILE A 19 5.68 -5.42 4.05
CA ILE A 19 6.56 -4.85 5.08
C ILE A 19 6.60 -3.33 4.96
N ILE A 20 6.76 -2.79 3.74
CA ILE A 20 6.78 -1.35 3.49
C ILE A 20 5.45 -0.71 3.94
N ALA A 21 4.32 -1.25 3.50
CA ALA A 21 3.01 -0.72 3.85
C ALA A 21 2.75 -0.79 5.38
N GLN A 22 3.19 -1.86 6.04
CA GLN A 22 3.04 -2.00 7.49
C GLN A 22 3.91 -0.97 8.24
N ASN A 23 5.16 -0.79 7.84
CA ASN A 23 6.05 0.23 8.43
C ASN A 23 5.49 1.65 8.27
N VAL A 24 4.89 1.96 7.11
CA VAL A 24 4.25 3.26 6.86
C VAL A 24 3.08 3.50 7.81
N ILE A 25 2.23 2.49 8.03
CA ILE A 25 1.10 2.58 8.96
C ILE A 25 1.60 2.75 10.40
N ASP A 26 2.53 1.90 10.83
CA ASP A 26 2.97 1.84 12.23
C ASP A 26 3.76 3.11 12.64
N ALA A 27 4.50 3.71 11.71
CA ALA A 27 5.25 4.95 11.94
C ALA A 27 4.50 6.23 11.55
N ASP A 28 3.22 6.12 11.15
CA ASP A 28 2.40 7.23 10.66
C ASP A 28 3.11 8.09 9.59
N LEU A 29 3.59 7.43 8.53
CA LEU A 29 4.31 8.06 7.42
C LEU A 29 3.42 8.24 6.19
N GLU A 30 3.90 9.06 5.25
CA GLU A 30 3.37 9.12 3.89
C GLU A 30 4.29 8.32 2.94
N LEU A 31 3.70 7.47 2.11
CA LEU A 31 4.45 6.65 1.15
C LEU A 31 4.47 7.31 -0.23
N TYR A 32 5.68 7.58 -0.75
CA TYR A 32 5.85 7.86 -2.18
C TYR A 32 6.05 6.57 -2.97
N THR A 33 5.30 6.40 -4.06
CA THR A 33 5.40 5.19 -4.90
C THR A 33 4.86 5.42 -6.31
N LEU A 34 5.36 4.63 -7.25
CA LEU A 34 4.83 4.49 -8.63
C LEU A 34 4.15 3.13 -8.85
N ASP A 35 4.09 2.29 -7.81
CA ASP A 35 3.53 0.94 -7.89
C ASP A 35 2.05 0.94 -7.45
N ARG A 36 1.20 0.49 -8.37
CA ARG A 36 -0.25 0.39 -8.22
C ARG A 36 -0.69 -0.51 -7.06
N HIS A 37 0.11 -1.49 -6.64
CA HIS A 37 -0.21 -2.29 -5.45
C HIS A 37 -0.39 -1.41 -4.22
N PHE A 38 0.48 -0.41 -4.03
CA PHE A 38 0.36 0.50 -2.90
C PHE A 38 -0.82 1.45 -3.04
N GLU A 39 -1.19 1.87 -4.24
CA GLU A 39 -2.42 2.65 -4.47
C GLU A 39 -3.68 1.86 -4.03
N LEU A 40 -3.75 0.58 -4.40
CA LEU A 40 -4.84 -0.31 -4.01
C LEU A 40 -4.83 -0.58 -2.50
N MET A 41 -3.66 -0.85 -1.94
CA MET A 41 -3.50 -1.09 -0.50
C MET A 41 -3.79 0.17 0.34
N SER A 42 -3.42 1.36 -0.12
CA SER A 42 -3.70 2.64 0.56
C SER A 42 -5.21 2.84 0.69
N LYS A 43 -5.98 2.58 -0.37
CA LYS A 43 -7.45 2.65 -0.32
C LYS A 43 -8.06 1.63 0.65
N LEU A 44 -7.48 0.43 0.76
CA LEU A 44 -8.00 -0.64 1.61
C LEU A 44 -7.60 -0.52 3.09
N HIS A 45 -6.37 -0.08 3.36
CA HIS A 45 -5.78 -0.02 4.71
C HIS A 45 -5.68 1.39 5.28
N GLY A 46 -5.90 2.42 4.48
CA GLY A 46 -6.05 3.81 4.93
C GLY A 46 -4.75 4.56 5.22
N PHE A 47 -3.61 4.18 4.64
CA PHE A 47 -2.36 4.92 4.79
C PHE A 47 -2.17 6.00 3.73
N ARG A 48 -1.47 7.09 4.09
CA ARG A 48 -1.21 8.22 3.19
C ARG A 48 -0.26 7.83 2.08
N LEU A 49 -0.57 8.28 0.87
CA LEU A 49 0.19 7.96 -0.33
C LEU A 49 0.31 9.20 -1.20
N PHE A 50 1.53 9.52 -1.61
CA PHE A 50 1.84 10.56 -2.57
C PHE A 50 2.24 9.91 -3.90
N THR A 51 1.44 10.10 -4.95
CA THR A 51 1.77 9.63 -6.31
C THR A 51 2.28 10.79 -7.15
N GLY A 52 3.41 10.63 -7.85
CA GLY A 52 4.07 11.67 -8.63
C GLY A 52 3.39 12.06 -9.96
N TYR A 53 2.07 11.91 -10.10
CA TYR A 53 1.37 12.37 -11.30
C TYR A 53 1.16 13.88 -11.22
N TYR A 54 2.04 14.64 -11.86
CA TYR A 54 1.76 16.02 -12.26
C TYR A 54 0.67 15.96 -13.34
N SER A 55 -0.55 16.35 -12.99
CA SER A 55 -1.62 16.68 -13.95
C SER A 55 -1.30 17.99 -14.66
#